data_AF-A0A6A4UHA1-F1
#
_entry.id   AF-A0A6A4UHA1-F1
#
_cell.length_a   1.000
_cell.length_b   1.000
_cell.length_c   1.000
_cell.angle_alpha   90.00
_cell.angle_beta   90.00
_cell.angle_gamma   90.00
#
_symmetry.space_group_name_H-M   'P 1'
#
loop_
_entity.id
_entity.type
_entity.pdbx_description
1 polymer ?
#
loop_
_entity_poly.entity_id
_entity_poly.type
_entity_poly.pdbx_seq_one_letter_code
_entity_poly.pdbx_strand_id
1 'polypeptide(L)'
;MADPNLVDFYSNVARFEKRRAKGYGFDAAGTLGRSHFEKSRRKRRSLIAPLLLVAVCGIGLKAAIYQSVGAASYNDRVARLAQGEGFDRLGGWLMQADPATLFVAEKIRVGLLGLK
;
A
#
# COMPACT_ATOMS: atom_id res chain seq x y z
N MET A 1 -36.16 50.36 8.47
CA MET A 1 -36.15 49.09 9.23
C MET A 1 -36.50 47.99 8.24
N ALA A 2 -35.63 47.01 8.05
CA ALA A 2 -35.98 45.85 7.22
C ALA A 2 -37.09 45.07 7.92
N ASP A 3 -38.11 44.64 7.17
CA ASP A 3 -39.19 43.80 7.72
C ASP A 3 -38.56 42.51 8.29
N PRO A 4 -38.68 42.25 9.60
CA PRO A 4 -38.15 41.05 10.23
C PRO A 4 -38.60 39.76 9.52
N ASN A 5 -39.83 39.75 9.00
CA ASN A 5 -40.40 38.60 8.31
C ASN A 5 -39.68 38.28 6.98
N LEU A 6 -39.25 39.32 6.25
CA LEU A 6 -38.47 39.15 5.03
C LEU A 6 -37.08 38.58 5.31
N VAL A 7 -36.43 39.05 6.38
CA VAL A 7 -35.09 38.56 6.79
C VAL A 7 -35.16 37.07 7.14
N ASP A 8 -36.16 36.67 7.90
CA ASP A 8 -36.38 35.27 8.27
C ASP A 8 -36.69 34.40 7.05
N PHE A 9 -37.50 34.89 6.12
CA PHE A 9 -37.80 34.19 4.87
C PHE A 9 -36.53 33.95 4.05
N TYR A 10 -35.72 34.98 3.79
CA TYR A 10 -34.51 34.85 2.99
C TYR A 10 -33.45 33.97 3.67
N SER A 11 -33.31 34.03 4.99
CA SER A 11 -32.37 33.17 5.72
C SER A 11 -32.76 31.68 5.60
N ASN A 12 -34.05 31.38 5.64
CA ASN A 12 -34.57 30.02 5.47
C ASN A 12 -34.40 29.52 4.04
N VAL A 13 -34.67 30.36 3.04
CA VAL A 13 -34.42 30.04 1.62
C VAL A 13 -32.92 29.81 1.38
N ALA A 14 -32.06 30.70 1.87
CA ALA A 14 -30.61 30.54 1.74
C ALA A 14 -30.11 29.25 2.41
N ARG A 15 -30.66 28.87 3.56
CA ARG A 15 -30.35 27.59 4.23
C ARG A 15 -30.84 26.38 3.42
N PHE A 16 -32.00 26.49 2.77
CA PHE A 16 -32.52 25.46 1.90
C PHE A 16 -31.67 25.30 0.64
N GLU A 17 -31.34 26.39 -0.04
CA GLU A 17 -30.48 26.39 -1.23
C GLU A 17 -29.08 25.89 -0.92
N LYS A 18 -28.50 26.28 0.22
CA LYS A 18 -27.21 25.75 0.69
C LYS A 18 -27.24 24.25 0.92
N ARG A 19 -28.35 23.71 1.43
CA ARG A 19 -28.54 22.25 1.57
C ARG A 19 -28.74 21.57 0.21
N ARG A 20 -29.51 22.17 -0.69
CA ARG A 20 -29.73 21.68 -2.05
C ARG A 20 -28.44 21.65 -2.87
N ALA A 21 -27.64 22.72 -2.82
CA ALA A 21 -26.35 22.84 -3.49
C ALA A 21 -25.32 21.83 -2.98
N LYS A 22 -25.35 21.51 -1.68
CA LYS A 22 -24.54 20.43 -1.06
C LYS A 22 -25.07 19.03 -1.37
N GLY A 23 -26.21 18.93 -2.04
CA GLY A 23 -26.75 17.65 -2.43
C GLY A 23 -27.52 16.91 -1.34
N TYR A 24 -28.12 17.60 -0.38
CA TYR A 24 -29.09 16.94 0.49
C TYR A 24 -30.40 16.76 -0.31
N GLY A 25 -30.73 15.52 -0.67
CA GLY A 25 -32.00 15.15 -1.32
C GLY A 25 -33.10 14.93 -0.28
N PHE A 26 -34.34 15.16 -0.67
CA PHE A 26 -35.50 14.70 0.10
C PHE A 26 -35.61 13.19 -0.04
N ASP A 27 -35.07 12.46 0.94
CA ASP A 27 -35.33 11.02 1.04
C ASP A 27 -36.71 10.87 1.70
N ALA A 28 -37.74 10.66 0.87
CA ALA A 28 -39.05 10.25 1.36
C ALA A 28 -38.97 8.77 1.78
N ALA A 29 -39.72 8.38 2.82
CA ALA A 29 -39.79 6.99 3.25
C ALA A 29 -40.20 6.09 2.07
N GLY A 30 -39.34 5.13 1.69
CA GLY A 30 -39.56 4.22 0.56
C GLY A 30 -38.92 4.63 -0.76
N THR A 31 -38.24 5.79 -0.84
CA THR A 31 -37.46 6.19 -2.03
C THR A 31 -36.00 5.80 -1.89
N LEU A 32 -35.32 5.48 -2.99
CA LEU A 32 -33.88 5.21 -2.97
C LEU A 32 -33.13 6.49 -2.58
N GLY A 33 -32.53 6.47 -1.39
CA GLY A 33 -31.76 7.60 -0.88
C GLY A 33 -30.50 7.87 -1.67
N ARG A 34 -29.97 9.10 -1.55
CA ARG A 34 -28.81 9.56 -2.33
C ARG A 34 -27.52 8.73 -2.11
N SER A 35 -27.45 7.95 -1.03
CA SER A 35 -26.38 6.95 -0.80
C SER A 35 -26.29 5.88 -1.91
N HIS A 36 -27.35 5.71 -2.70
CA HIS A 36 -27.34 4.89 -3.91
C HIS A 36 -26.65 5.59 -5.10
N PHE A 37 -26.69 6.92 -5.17
CA PHE A 37 -26.12 7.71 -6.28
C PHE A 37 -24.77 8.35 -5.95
N GLU A 38 -24.42 8.50 -4.66
CA GLU A 38 -23.09 8.91 -4.25
C GLU A 38 -22.12 7.73 -4.37
N LYS A 39 -21.31 7.75 -5.43
CA LYS A 39 -20.18 6.83 -5.57
C LYS A 39 -19.31 6.94 -4.33
N SER A 40 -19.25 5.86 -3.53
CA SER A 40 -18.33 5.69 -2.40
C SER A 40 -17.00 6.35 -2.72
N ARG A 41 -16.61 7.36 -1.92
CA ARG A 41 -15.38 8.15 -2.10
C ARG A 41 -14.25 7.16 -2.28
N ARG A 42 -13.76 7.04 -3.53
CA ARG A 42 -12.83 6.00 -3.98
C ARG A 42 -11.69 5.94 -2.97
N LYS A 43 -11.70 4.96 -2.05
CA LYS A 43 -10.62 4.81 -1.06
C LYS A 43 -9.34 4.76 -1.86
N ARG A 44 -8.45 5.74 -1.67
CA ARG A 44 -7.13 5.73 -2.30
C ARG A 44 -6.50 4.40 -1.91
N ARG A 45 -6.36 3.49 -2.88
CA ARG A 45 -5.79 2.18 -2.63
C ARG A 45 -4.36 2.43 -2.19
N SER A 46 -4.04 2.06 -0.95
CA SER A 46 -2.71 2.25 -0.40
C SER A 46 -1.73 1.38 -1.18
N LEU A 47 -0.66 1.98 -1.71
CA LEU A 47 0.43 1.26 -2.37
C LEU A 47 1.34 0.54 -1.37
N ILE A 48 1.12 0.71 -0.06
CA ILE A 48 1.93 0.09 0.99
C ILE A 48 1.83 -1.44 0.92
N ALA A 49 0.63 -1.98 0.72
CA ALA A 49 0.42 -3.44 0.67
C ALA A 49 1.19 -4.11 -0.49
N PRO A 50 1.06 -3.65 -1.76
CA PRO A 50 1.84 -4.25 -2.85
C PRO A 50 3.35 -4.01 -2.69
N LEU A 51 3.78 -2.85 -2.16
CA LEU A 51 5.20 -2.58 -1.90
C LEU A 51 5.78 -3.57 -0.87
N LEU A 52 5.05 -3.81 0.22
CA LEU A 52 5.44 -4.79 1.24
C LEU A 52 5.52 -6.20 0.67
N LEU A 53 4.56 -6.59 -0.18
CA LEU A 53 4.60 -7.89 -0.84
C LEU A 53 5.88 -8.06 -1.68
N VAL A 54 6.21 -7.07 -2.50
CA VAL A 54 7.44 -7.09 -3.32
C VAL A 54 8.68 -7.19 -2.44
N ALA A 55 8.74 -6.43 -1.34
CA ALA A 55 9.86 -6.48 -0.41
C ALA A 55 10.02 -7.87 0.22
N VAL A 56 8.92 -8.49 0.68
CA VAL A 56 8.91 -9.83 1.25
C VAL A 56 9.36 -10.87 0.22
N CYS A 57 8.85 -10.82 -1.01
CA CYS A 57 9.28 -11.71 -2.09
C CYS A 57 10.76 -11.54 -2.42
N GLY A 58 11.26 -10.30 -2.48
CA GLY A 58 12.66 -10.01 -2.74
C GLY A 58 13.60 -10.57 -1.66
N ILE A 59 13.26 -10.38 -0.39
CA ILE A 59 14.03 -10.94 0.73
C ILE A 59 13.96 -12.47 0.74
N GLY A 60 12.77 -13.04 0.53
CA GLY A 60 12.58 -14.49 0.48
C GLY A 60 13.39 -15.15 -0.63
N LEU A 61 13.40 -14.57 -1.83
CA LEU A 61 14.19 -15.06 -2.95
C LEU A 61 15.69 -15.01 -2.64
N LYS A 62 16.19 -13.87 -2.15
CA LYS A 62 17.60 -13.73 -1.72
C LYS A 62 17.98 -14.78 -0.69
N ALA A 63 17.15 -15.00 0.33
CA ALA A 63 17.38 -15.96 1.39
C ALA A 63 17.41 -17.41 0.87
N ALA A 64 16.52 -17.74 -0.07
CA ALA A 64 16.51 -19.05 -0.73
C ALA A 64 17.78 -19.28 -1.57
N ILE A 65 18.27 -18.26 -2.27
CA ILE A 65 19.53 -18.33 -3.02
C ILE A 65 20.70 -18.51 -2.05
N TYR A 66 20.75 -17.72 -0.97
CA TYR A 66 21.78 -17.83 0.05
C TYR A 66 21.83 -19.24 0.67
N GLN A 67 20.66 -19.80 1.00
CA GLN A 67 20.56 -21.14 1.60
C GLN A 67 20.89 -22.26 0.61
N SER A 68 20.55 -22.11 -0.68
CA SER A 68 20.81 -23.15 -1.70
C SER A 68 22.27 -23.20 -2.15
N VAL A 69 22.93 -22.04 -2.26
CA VAL A 69 24.31 -21.92 -2.72
C VAL A 69 25.31 -21.99 -1.55
N GLY A 70 24.88 -21.60 -0.36
CA GLY A 70 25.73 -21.51 0.83
C GLY A 70 26.50 -20.19 0.92
N ALA A 71 26.88 -19.83 2.16
CA ALA A 71 27.42 -18.52 2.50
C ALA A 71 28.66 -18.12 1.69
N ALA A 72 29.65 -19.01 1.58
CA ALA A 72 30.92 -18.72 0.92
C ALA A 72 30.73 -18.42 -0.58
N SER A 73 30.06 -19.33 -1.30
CA SER A 73 29.84 -19.15 -2.74
C SER A 73 28.88 -18.00 -3.04
N TYR A 74 27.92 -17.72 -2.17
CA TYR A 74 27.06 -16.53 -2.30
C TYR A 74 27.88 -15.24 -2.23
N ASN A 75 28.72 -15.10 -1.22
CA ASN A 75 29.54 -13.90 -1.02
C ASN A 75 30.53 -13.68 -2.17
N ASP A 76 31.13 -14.75 -2.70
CA ASP A 76 32.01 -14.66 -3.86
C ASP A 76 31.27 -14.14 -5.10
N ARG A 77 30.03 -14.58 -5.33
CA ARG A 77 29.20 -14.10 -6.44
C ARG A 77 28.84 -12.64 -6.27
N VAL A 78 28.45 -12.23 -5.06
CA VAL A 78 28.14 -10.82 -4.74
C VAL A 78 29.37 -9.95 -4.94
N ALA A 79 30.55 -10.39 -4.51
CA ALA A 79 31.80 -9.68 -4.70
C ALA A 79 32.14 -9.50 -6.19
N ARG A 80 31.92 -10.54 -7.01
CA ARG A 80 32.09 -10.46 -8.47
C ARG A 80 31.11 -9.47 -9.11
N LEU A 81 29.83 -9.49 -8.71
CA LEU A 81 28.85 -8.52 -9.19
C LEU A 81 29.24 -7.09 -8.79
N ALA A 82 29.71 -6.88 -7.56
CA ALA A 82 30.10 -5.56 -7.07
C ALA A 82 31.30 -4.97 -7.84
N GLN A 83 32.15 -5.81 -8.42
CA GLN A 83 33.28 -5.42 -9.27
C GLN A 83 32.90 -5.21 -10.75
N GLY A 84 31.68 -5.59 -11.16
CA GLY A 84 31.19 -5.41 -12.52
C GLY A 84 30.81 -3.96 -12.85
N GLU A 85 30.42 -3.72 -14.10
CA GLU A 85 29.98 -2.40 -14.59
C GLU A 85 28.46 -2.34 -14.82
N GLY A 86 27.90 -1.12 -14.79
CA GLY A 86 26.48 -0.89 -15.06
C GLY A 86 25.54 -1.57 -14.05
N PHE A 87 24.66 -2.44 -14.57
CA PHE A 87 23.65 -3.13 -13.75
C PHE A 87 24.23 -4.20 -12.83
N ASP A 88 25.41 -4.75 -13.15
CA ASP A 88 26.04 -5.78 -12.30
C ASP A 88 26.43 -5.20 -10.95
N ARG A 89 26.97 -3.96 -10.93
CA ARG A 89 27.31 -3.25 -9.71
C ARG A 89 26.09 -2.96 -8.83
N LEU A 90 24.97 -2.58 -9.45
CA LEU A 90 23.71 -2.38 -8.75
C LEU A 90 23.19 -3.70 -8.17
N GLY A 91 23.31 -4.79 -8.93
CA GLY A 91 22.98 -6.14 -8.47
C GLY A 91 23.85 -6.56 -7.29
N GLY A 92 25.16 -6.30 -7.34
CA GLY A 92 26.10 -6.61 -6.25
C GLY A 92 25.80 -5.83 -4.98
N TRP A 93 25.47 -4.54 -5.11
CA TRP A 93 25.02 -3.73 -3.97
C TRP A 93 23.68 -4.25 -3.41
N LEU A 94 22.72 -4.54 -4.28
CA LEU A 94 21.40 -5.05 -3.87
C LEU A 94 21.49 -6.43 -3.22
N MET A 95 22.40 -7.30 -3.67
CA MET A 95 22.49 -8.71 -3.23
C MET A 95 23.33 -8.90 -1.96
N GLN A 96 23.81 -7.84 -1.31
CA GLN A 96 24.50 -8.00 -0.03
C GLN A 96 23.64 -8.74 0.99
N ALA A 97 24.29 -9.57 1.81
CA ALA A 97 23.62 -10.40 2.80
C ALA A 97 23.19 -9.52 4.00
N ASP A 98 21.96 -9.02 3.95
CA ASP A 98 21.36 -8.23 5.03
C ASP A 98 20.98 -9.13 6.23
N PRO A 99 20.91 -8.58 7.47
CA PRO A 99 20.45 -9.35 8.64
C PRO A 99 19.08 -10.00 8.45
N ALA A 100 18.17 -9.33 7.73
CA ALA A 100 16.86 -9.88 7.39
C ALA A 100 16.95 -11.10 6.48
N THR A 101 17.84 -11.08 5.49
CA THR A 101 18.09 -12.22 4.57
C THR A 101 18.65 -13.41 5.34
N LEU A 102 19.62 -13.18 6.22
CA LEU A 102 20.20 -14.24 7.07
C LEU A 102 19.16 -14.87 7.99
N PHE A 103 18.31 -14.05 8.63
CA PHE A 103 17.24 -14.54 9.49
C PHE A 103 16.25 -15.43 8.71
N VAL A 104 15.82 -14.99 7.53
CA VAL A 104 14.88 -15.77 6.70
C VAL A 104 15.55 -17.06 6.20
N ALA A 105 16.82 -17.00 5.80
CA ALA A 105 17.57 -18.18 5.35
C ALA A 105 17.66 -19.24 6.46
N GLU A 106 17.89 -18.83 7.70
CA GLU A 106 17.91 -19.71 8.85
C GLU A 106 16.53 -20.34 9.12
N LYS A 107 15.43 -19.58 8.99
CA LYS A 107 14.08 -20.14 9.10
C LYS A 107 13.77 -21.16 8.01
N ILE A 108 14.22 -20.91 6.78
CA ILE A 108 14.12 -21.87 5.68
C ILE A 108 14.90 -23.14 6.02
N ARG A 109 16.14 -23.01 6.51
CA ARG A 109 16.98 -24.15 6.93
C ARG A 109 16.30 -25.02 7.99
N VAL A 110 15.78 -24.39 9.05
CA VAL A 110 15.07 -25.09 10.13
C VAL A 110 13.81 -25.78 9.60
N GLY A 111 13.02 -25.11 8.76
CA GLY A 111 11.84 -25.70 8.15
C GLY A 111 12.17 -26.92 7.28
N LEU A 112 13.25 -26.85 6.50
CA LEU A 112 13.72 -27.98 5.68
C LEU A 112 14.20 -29.16 6.52
N LEU A 113 14.79 -28.91 7.69
CA LEU A 113 15.22 -29.97 8.61
C LEU A 113 14.03 -30.66 9.28
N GLY A 114 12.97 -29.93 9.59
CA GLY A 114 11.74 -30.51 10.17
C GLY A 114 10.86 -31.30 9.18
N LEU A 115 11.16 -31.23 7.88
CA LEU A 115 10.47 -32.01 6.83
C LEU A 115 11.15 -33.35 6.54
N LYS A 116 12.36 -33.58 7.07
CA LYS A 116 13.11 -34.84 6.94
C LYS A 116 12.89 -35.69 8.18
#